data_AF-T0MK36-F1
#
_entry.id   AF-T0MK36-F1
#
_cell.length_a   1.000
_cell.length_b   1.000
_cell.length_c   1.000
_cell.angle_alpha   90.00
_cell.angle_beta   90.00
_cell.angle_gamma   90.00
#
_symmetry.space_group_name_H-M   'P 1'
#
loop_
_entity.id
_entity.type
_entity.pdbx_description
1 polymer ?
#
loop_
_entity_poly.entity_id
_entity_poly.type
_entity_poly.pdbx_seq_one_letter_code
_entity_poly.pdbx_strand_id
1 'polypeptide(L)'
;MDEKLAQHVTSLHFEEFSNEINYKDLKNYISKAKSFDPIIPARISQKLVNAYINARKENDITTPRYLLSIIRMSLAHARLRLSNEVNDEDVEEILRLMEAMKIPNHKKKGVFINNKKKIYNEILTLIYKEDENKKFIKLSDVWRCTENKYLKNEVEDAISSFESIGAWIRTNDEIIVFKENFD
;
A
#
# COMPACT_ATOMS: atom_id res chain seq x y z
N MET A 1 23.54 -1.00 6.98
CA MET A 1 23.25 -2.28 6.30
C MET A 1 24.55 -2.83 5.73
N ASP A 2 25.30 -1.98 5.03
CA ASP A 2 26.55 -2.31 4.37
C ASP A 2 27.67 -2.77 5.32
N GLU A 3 27.82 -2.14 6.50
CA GLU A 3 28.84 -2.54 7.48
C GLU A 3 28.64 -3.99 7.97
N LYS A 4 27.41 -4.37 8.31
CA LYS A 4 27.08 -5.74 8.75
C LYS A 4 27.29 -6.76 7.63
N LEU A 5 26.97 -6.38 6.39
CA LEU A 5 27.20 -7.22 5.22
C LEU A 5 28.70 -7.40 4.97
N ALA A 6 29.48 -6.32 5.03
CA ALA A 6 30.93 -6.35 4.84
C ALA A 6 31.64 -7.18 5.93
N GLN A 7 31.24 -7.03 7.19
CA GLN A 7 31.73 -7.85 8.30
C GLN A 7 31.41 -9.34 8.08
N HIS A 8 30.19 -9.67 7.67
CA HIS A 8 29.78 -11.05 7.40
C HIS A 8 30.52 -11.69 6.22
N VAL A 9 30.67 -10.97 5.10
CA VAL A 9 31.43 -11.47 3.94
C VAL A 9 32.90 -11.67 4.28
N THR A 10 33.45 -10.77 5.09
CA THR A 10 34.84 -10.86 5.56
C THR A 10 35.00 -12.05 6.49
N SER A 11 34.09 -12.28 7.44
CA SER A 11 34.14 -13.43 8.36
C SER A 11 34.05 -14.77 7.62
N LEU A 12 33.27 -14.87 6.53
CA LEU A 12 33.20 -16.09 5.71
C LEU A 12 34.53 -16.50 5.08
N HIS A 13 35.46 -15.55 4.86
CA HIS A 13 36.79 -15.86 4.33
C HIS A 13 37.79 -16.29 5.40
N PHE A 14 37.50 -16.05 6.68
CA PHE A 14 38.40 -16.31 7.80
C PHE A 14 37.89 -17.41 8.77
N GLU A 15 36.59 -17.68 8.80
CA GLU A 15 35.95 -18.66 9.70
C GLU A 15 35.18 -19.72 8.89
N GLU A 16 35.42 -21.00 9.19
CA GLU A 16 34.60 -22.10 8.67
C GLU A 16 33.28 -22.20 9.46
N PHE A 17 32.23 -21.55 8.96
CA PHE A 17 30.88 -21.68 9.55
C PHE A 17 30.23 -23.01 9.15
N SER A 18 30.08 -23.95 10.10
CA SER A 18 29.42 -25.25 9.87
C SER A 18 27.95 -25.30 10.33
N ASN A 19 27.16 -24.27 10.01
CA ASN A 19 25.69 -24.31 10.21
C ASN A 19 24.94 -24.68 8.93
N GLU A 20 25.65 -25.22 7.93
CA GLU A 20 25.05 -25.57 6.66
C GLU A 20 24.21 -26.83 6.78
N ILE A 21 22.93 -26.70 6.45
CA ILE A 21 22.10 -27.87 6.10
C ILE A 21 22.81 -28.55 4.93
N ASN A 22 23.16 -29.82 5.11
CA ASN A 22 23.82 -30.60 4.06
C ASN A 22 22.99 -30.52 2.78
N TYR A 23 23.61 -30.08 1.69
CA TYR A 23 22.96 -29.93 0.39
C TYR A 23 22.22 -31.20 -0.08
N LYS A 24 22.78 -32.38 0.23
CA LYS A 24 22.16 -33.67 -0.07
C LYS A 24 20.84 -33.86 0.67
N ASP A 25 20.80 -33.50 1.95
CA ASP A 25 19.61 -33.63 2.78
C ASP A 25 18.53 -32.62 2.38
N LEU A 26 18.93 -31.38 2.04
CA LEU A 26 18.01 -30.39 1.48
C LEU A 26 17.39 -30.88 0.16
N LYS A 27 18.21 -31.44 -0.75
CA LYS A 27 17.72 -32.00 -2.02
C LYS A 27 16.75 -33.16 -1.82
N ASN A 28 17.06 -34.05 -0.86
CA ASN A 28 16.18 -35.14 -0.49
C ASN A 28 14.86 -34.62 0.10
N TYR A 29 14.92 -33.62 0.96
CA TYR A 29 13.74 -32.98 1.55
C TYR A 29 12.83 -32.36 0.48
N ILE A 30 13.39 -31.57 -0.44
CA ILE A 30 12.64 -30.97 -1.54
C ILE A 30 12.02 -32.04 -2.44
N SER A 31 12.76 -33.12 -2.71
CA SER A 31 12.25 -34.24 -3.53
C SER A 31 11.06 -34.92 -2.85
N LYS A 32 11.14 -35.12 -1.53
CA LYS A 32 10.02 -35.63 -0.72
C LYS A 32 8.84 -34.65 -0.71
N ALA A 33 9.07 -33.35 -0.52
CA ALA A 33 8.01 -32.34 -0.54
C ALA A 33 7.26 -32.29 -1.88
N LYS A 34 7.97 -32.49 -2.99
CA LYS A 34 7.36 -32.53 -4.34
C LYS A 34 6.43 -33.72 -4.56
N SER A 35 6.53 -34.80 -3.78
CA SER A 35 5.63 -35.94 -3.90
C SER A 35 4.28 -35.73 -3.20
N PHE A 36 4.11 -34.64 -2.45
CA PHE A 36 2.84 -34.29 -1.81
C PHE A 36 1.95 -33.51 -2.76
N ASP A 37 0.67 -33.86 -2.80
CA ASP A 37 -0.36 -33.11 -3.52
C ASP A 37 -1.48 -32.68 -2.56
N PRO A 38 -1.26 -31.59 -1.80
CA PRO A 38 -2.20 -31.17 -0.79
C PRO A 38 -3.51 -30.66 -1.38
N ILE A 39 -4.58 -30.81 -0.62
CA ILE A 39 -5.89 -30.27 -0.95
C ILE A 39 -6.21 -29.01 -0.13
N ILE A 40 -7.10 -28.18 -0.64
CA ILE A 40 -7.64 -27.03 0.09
C ILE A 40 -8.96 -27.46 0.74
N PRO A 41 -9.03 -27.59 2.07
CA PRO A 41 -10.26 -27.92 2.74
C PRO A 41 -11.25 -26.75 2.68
N ALA A 42 -12.55 -27.05 2.71
CA ALA A 42 -13.62 -26.05 2.55
C ALA A 42 -13.52 -24.87 3.53
N ARG A 43 -13.06 -25.14 4.77
CA ARG A 43 -12.82 -24.13 5.82
C ARG A 43 -11.85 -23.01 5.38
N ILE A 44 -10.87 -23.33 4.55
CA ILE A 44 -9.85 -22.39 4.08
C ILE A 44 -10.32 -21.62 2.83
N SER A 45 -11.20 -22.22 2.03
CA SER A 45 -11.72 -21.60 0.80
C SER A 45 -12.32 -20.21 1.06
N GLN A 46 -13.13 -20.07 2.11
CA GLN A 46 -13.74 -18.79 2.47
C GLN A 46 -12.70 -17.72 2.83
N LYS A 47 -11.61 -18.10 3.51
CA LYS A 47 -10.52 -17.20 3.89
C LYS A 47 -9.79 -16.65 2.66
N LEU A 48 -9.53 -17.49 1.67
CA LEU A 48 -8.90 -17.11 0.40
C LEU A 48 -9.77 -16.15 -0.42
N VAL A 49 -11.08 -16.43 -0.49
CA VAL A 49 -12.05 -15.54 -1.14
C VAL A 49 -12.08 -14.17 -0.47
N ASN A 50 -12.18 -14.14 0.86
CA ASN A 50 -12.17 -12.89 1.64
C ASN A 50 -10.87 -12.11 1.42
N ALA A 51 -9.72 -12.78 1.41
CA ALA A 51 -8.44 -12.15 1.15
C ALA A 51 -8.37 -11.51 -0.24
N TYR A 52 -8.90 -12.16 -1.28
CA TYR A 52 -8.99 -11.59 -2.62
C TYR A 52 -9.94 -10.37 -2.68
N ILE A 53 -11.13 -10.47 -2.06
CA ILE A 53 -12.08 -9.35 -2.02
C ILE A 53 -11.43 -8.14 -1.33
N ASN A 54 -10.72 -8.35 -0.22
CA ASN A 54 -10.03 -7.28 0.49
C ASN A 54 -8.90 -6.68 -0.36
N ALA A 55 -8.07 -7.51 -1.00
CA ALA A 55 -7.00 -7.04 -1.88
C ALA A 55 -7.54 -6.20 -3.06
N ARG A 56 -8.70 -6.59 -3.61
CA ARG A 56 -9.35 -5.83 -4.70
C ARG A 56 -9.96 -4.51 -4.22
N LYS A 57 -10.50 -4.46 -3.01
CA LYS A 57 -10.96 -3.20 -2.39
C LYS A 57 -9.82 -2.22 -2.12
N GLU A 58 -8.65 -2.73 -1.77
CA GLU A 58 -7.45 -1.90 -1.56
C GLU A 58 -6.84 -1.41 -2.88
N ASN A 59 -6.94 -2.22 -3.93
CA ASN A 59 -6.37 -1.93 -5.24
C ASN A 59 -7.23 -2.53 -6.35
N ASP A 60 -7.98 -1.68 -7.05
CA ASP A 60 -8.90 -2.06 -8.13
C ASP A 60 -8.21 -2.75 -9.33
N ILE A 61 -6.89 -2.60 -9.47
CA ILE A 61 -6.08 -3.25 -10.52
C ILE A 61 -5.87 -4.76 -10.21
N THR A 62 -6.17 -5.20 -8.98
CA THR A 62 -6.03 -6.61 -8.57
C THR A 62 -6.92 -7.51 -9.41
N THR A 63 -6.29 -8.41 -10.17
CA THR A 63 -6.98 -9.35 -11.06
C THR A 63 -7.30 -10.68 -10.35
N PRO A 64 -8.24 -11.48 -10.87
CA PRO A 64 -8.49 -12.84 -10.35
C PRO A 64 -7.24 -13.74 -10.33
N ARG A 65 -6.21 -13.41 -11.11
CA ARG A 65 -4.92 -14.12 -11.08
C ARG A 65 -4.26 -14.03 -9.70
N TYR A 66 -4.49 -12.96 -8.94
CA TYR A 66 -4.02 -12.82 -7.56
C TYR A 66 -4.54 -13.95 -6.66
N LEU A 67 -5.84 -14.26 -6.74
CA LEU A 67 -6.45 -15.36 -5.99
C LEU A 67 -5.79 -16.71 -6.35
N LEU A 68 -5.55 -16.95 -7.64
CA LEU A 68 -4.84 -18.14 -8.08
C LEU A 68 -3.40 -18.20 -7.56
N SER A 69 -2.71 -17.07 -7.50
CA SER A 69 -1.36 -16.98 -6.95
C SER A 69 -1.33 -17.35 -5.46
N ILE A 70 -2.22 -16.78 -4.64
CA ILE A 70 -2.26 -17.10 -3.20
C ILE A 70 -2.64 -18.56 -2.95
N ILE A 71 -3.53 -19.14 -3.76
CA ILE A 71 -3.87 -20.56 -3.74
C ILE A 71 -2.64 -21.42 -4.01
N ARG A 72 -1.93 -21.15 -5.11
CA ARG A 72 -0.74 -21.93 -5.50
C ARG A 72 0.38 -21.84 -4.48
N MET A 73 0.59 -20.66 -3.90
CA MET A 73 1.57 -20.45 -2.86
C MET A 73 1.20 -21.18 -1.56
N SER A 74 -0.07 -21.17 -1.16
CA SER A 74 -0.53 -21.89 0.04
C SER A 74 -0.36 -23.40 -0.10
N LEU A 75 -0.68 -23.94 -1.28
CA LEU A 75 -0.43 -25.35 -1.63
C LEU A 75 1.06 -25.68 -1.61
N ALA A 76 1.90 -24.80 -2.15
CA ALA A 76 3.35 -24.99 -2.12
C ALA A 76 3.90 -24.96 -0.67
N HIS A 77 3.35 -24.09 0.19
CA HIS A 77 3.74 -24.05 1.60
C HIS A 77 3.33 -25.33 2.34
N ALA A 78 2.12 -25.83 2.10
CA ALA A 78 1.68 -27.13 2.63
C ALA A 78 2.57 -28.30 2.15
N ARG A 79 3.01 -28.28 0.88
CA ARG A 79 4.01 -29.25 0.36
C ARG A 79 5.34 -29.16 1.11
N LEU A 80 5.84 -27.96 1.36
CA LEU A 80 7.08 -27.77 2.14
C LEU A 80 6.94 -28.25 3.58
N ARG A 81 5.74 -28.22 4.17
CA ARG A 81 5.46 -28.83 5.48
C ARG A 81 5.25 -30.34 5.44
N LEU A 82 5.26 -30.96 4.24
CA LEU A 82 4.92 -32.37 4.04
C LEU A 82 3.50 -32.70 4.52
N SER A 83 2.56 -31.76 4.32
CA SER A 83 1.15 -31.90 4.67
C SER A 83 0.29 -32.26 3.45
N ASN A 84 -0.77 -33.04 3.67
CA ASN A 84 -1.77 -33.35 2.64
C ASN A 84 -2.91 -32.32 2.58
N GLU A 85 -2.94 -31.37 3.52
CA GLU A 85 -3.96 -30.32 3.57
C GLU A 85 -3.33 -28.96 3.86
N VAL A 86 -3.92 -27.92 3.27
CA VAL A 86 -3.63 -26.53 3.58
C VAL A 86 -4.29 -26.15 4.92
N ASN A 87 -3.53 -25.50 5.80
CA ASN A 87 -4.04 -24.96 7.06
C ASN A 87 -4.10 -23.43 7.05
N ASP A 88 -4.54 -22.85 8.16
CA ASP A 88 -4.70 -21.40 8.31
C ASP A 88 -3.39 -20.63 8.27
N GLU A 89 -2.34 -21.22 8.84
CA GLU A 89 -0.99 -20.65 8.91
C GLU A 89 -0.37 -20.52 7.52
N ASP A 90 -0.63 -21.47 6.63
CA ASP A 90 -0.17 -21.41 5.24
C ASP A 90 -0.71 -20.15 4.55
N VAL A 91 -2.01 -19.92 4.68
CA VAL A 91 -2.66 -18.77 4.05
C VAL A 91 -2.17 -17.47 4.69
N GLU A 92 -2.05 -17.42 6.02
CA GLU A 92 -1.57 -16.23 6.72
C GLU A 92 -0.15 -15.86 6.33
N GLU A 93 0.75 -16.84 6.24
CA GLU A 93 2.13 -16.60 5.84
C GLU A 93 2.22 -16.12 4.39
N ILE A 94 1.44 -16.72 3.49
CA ILE A 94 1.39 -16.25 2.09
C ILE A 94 0.84 -14.83 2.00
N LEU A 95 -0.21 -14.48 2.76
CA LEU A 95 -0.72 -13.11 2.77
C LEU A 95 0.30 -12.12 3.33
N ARG A 96 1.04 -12.50 4.38
CA ARG A 96 2.15 -11.72 4.93
C ARG A 96 3.23 -11.50 3.87
N LEU A 97 3.59 -12.51 3.09
CA LEU A 97 4.56 -12.41 2.00
C LEU A 97 4.06 -11.52 0.85
N MET A 98 2.80 -11.64 0.46
CA MET A 98 2.21 -10.78 -0.57
C MET A 98 2.19 -9.31 -0.13
N GLU A 99 1.94 -9.03 1.14
CA GLU A 99 2.02 -7.67 1.69
C GLU A 99 3.47 -7.16 1.71
N ALA A 100 4.44 -7.99 2.11
CA ALA A 100 5.85 -7.62 2.11
C ALA A 100 6.41 -7.38 0.69
N MET A 101 5.85 -8.04 -0.33
CA MET A 101 6.22 -7.83 -1.73
C MET A 101 5.67 -6.52 -2.30
N LYS A 102 4.60 -5.97 -1.72
CA LYS A 102 4.16 -4.63 -2.09
C LYS A 102 5.34 -3.70 -1.80
N ILE A 103 5.98 -3.22 -2.87
CA ILE A 103 7.09 -2.26 -2.77
C ILE A 103 6.62 -1.22 -1.78
N PRO A 104 7.39 -0.91 -0.73
CA PRO A 104 7.07 0.23 0.09
C PRO A 104 7.16 1.43 -0.85
N ASN A 105 6.02 1.80 -1.43
CA ASN A 105 5.78 3.13 -1.95
C ASN A 105 6.34 3.99 -0.85
N HIS A 106 7.44 4.71 -1.07
CA HIS A 106 7.99 5.60 -0.06
C HIS A 106 6.81 6.39 0.50
N LYS A 107 6.30 5.99 1.68
CA LYS A 107 5.00 6.42 2.24
C LYS A 107 5.16 7.82 2.82
N LYS A 108 5.84 8.71 2.10
CA LYS A 108 5.84 10.14 2.32
C LYS A 108 4.81 10.85 1.43
N LYS A 109 4.17 10.19 0.45
CA LYS A 109 3.15 10.84 -0.41
C LYS A 109 1.69 10.60 0.01
N GLY A 110 1.35 9.51 0.70
CA GLY A 110 -0.05 9.20 1.04
C GLY A 110 -0.69 10.16 2.06
N VAL A 111 0.05 10.59 3.09
CA VAL A 111 -0.42 11.57 4.08
C VAL A 111 -0.52 12.97 3.45
N PHE A 112 0.48 13.37 2.66
CA PHE A 112 0.48 14.66 1.96
C PHE A 112 -0.65 14.78 0.92
N ILE A 113 -0.91 13.74 0.12
CA ILE A 113 -2.03 13.73 -0.83
C ILE A 113 -3.38 13.81 -0.10
N ASN A 114 -3.50 13.17 1.07
CA ASN A 114 -4.71 13.24 1.88
C ASN A 114 -4.90 14.64 2.49
N ASN A 115 -3.85 15.26 3.02
CA ASN A 115 -3.90 16.61 3.56
C ASN A 115 -4.24 17.64 2.47
N LYS A 116 -3.62 17.57 1.29
CA LYS A 116 -3.96 18.43 0.15
C LYS A 116 -5.44 18.32 -0.23
N LYS A 117 -5.96 17.09 -0.38
CA LYS A 117 -7.39 16.86 -0.66
C LYS A 117 -8.32 17.36 0.45
N LYS A 118 -7.94 17.21 1.72
CA LYS A 118 -8.72 17.76 2.85
C LYS A 118 -8.75 19.28 2.84
N ILE A 119 -7.62 19.93 2.60
CA ILE A 119 -7.53 21.40 2.49
C ILE A 119 -8.41 21.88 1.33
N TYR A 120 -8.36 21.21 0.18
CA TYR A 120 -9.23 21.50 -0.97
C TYR A 120 -10.72 21.41 -0.62
N ASN A 121 -11.16 20.32 0.01
CA ASN A 121 -12.56 20.15 0.41
C ASN A 121 -13.00 21.20 1.44
N GLU A 122 -12.12 21.59 2.36
CA GLU A 122 -12.41 22.63 3.35
C GLU A 122 -12.62 24.00 2.68
N ILE A 123 -11.76 24.34 1.70
CA ILE A 123 -11.89 25.58 0.90
C ILE A 123 -13.20 25.58 0.11
N LEU A 124 -13.55 24.46 -0.56
CA LEU A 124 -14.82 24.35 -1.27
C LEU A 124 -16.03 24.47 -0.33
N THR A 125 -15.96 23.85 0.85
CA THR A 125 -17.04 23.95 1.86
C THR A 125 -17.26 25.39 2.28
N LEU A 126 -16.19 26.19 2.44
CA LEU A 126 -16.32 27.61 2.77
C LEU A 126 -16.96 28.42 1.64
N ILE A 127 -16.61 28.12 0.39
CA ILE A 127 -17.16 28.80 -0.78
C ILE A 127 -18.67 28.54 -0.90
N TYR A 128 -19.08 27.28 -0.82
CA TYR A 128 -20.48 26.88 -1.02
C TYR A 128 -21.38 27.04 0.21
N LYS A 129 -20.81 27.35 1.39
CA LYS A 129 -21.60 27.56 2.62
C LYS A 129 -22.26 28.93 2.68
N GLU A 130 -21.71 29.95 2.02
CA GLU A 130 -22.24 31.31 2.04
C GLU A 130 -23.20 31.59 0.88
N ASP A 131 -22.95 31.06 -0.32
CA ASP A 131 -23.81 31.25 -1.50
C ASP A 131 -23.46 30.22 -2.58
N GLU A 132 -24.43 29.52 -3.19
CA GLU A 132 -24.17 28.56 -4.28
C GLU A 132 -23.56 29.23 -5.52
N ASN A 133 -23.74 30.54 -5.66
CA ASN A 133 -23.20 31.35 -6.76
C ASN A 133 -21.86 32.03 -6.43
N LYS A 134 -21.38 31.98 -5.17
CA LYS A 134 -20.09 32.55 -4.81
C LYS A 134 -18.98 31.66 -5.37
N LYS A 135 -18.13 32.25 -6.21
CA LYS A 135 -17.02 31.54 -6.88
C LYS A 135 -15.64 31.98 -6.40
N PHE A 136 -15.58 32.79 -5.34
CA PHE A 136 -14.33 33.33 -4.83
C PHE A 136 -14.28 33.33 -3.30
N ILE A 137 -13.07 33.19 -2.75
CA ILE A 137 -12.80 33.28 -1.32
C ILE A 137 -11.55 34.13 -1.08
N LYS A 138 -11.58 34.98 -0.05
CA LYS A 138 -10.41 35.78 0.34
C LYS A 138 -9.37 34.88 0.99
N LEU A 139 -8.09 35.09 0.67
CA LEU A 139 -7.00 34.32 1.27
C LEU A 139 -7.00 34.46 2.80
N SER A 140 -7.35 35.63 3.34
CA SER A 140 -7.46 35.88 4.78
C SER A 140 -8.42 34.92 5.49
N ASP A 141 -9.55 34.56 4.84
CA ASP A 141 -10.52 33.62 5.41
C ASP A 141 -10.03 32.18 5.34
N VAL A 142 -9.28 31.83 4.28
CA VAL A 142 -8.62 30.52 4.15
C VAL A 142 -7.58 30.32 5.24
N TRP A 143 -6.74 31.33 5.48
CA TRP A 143 -5.73 31.29 6.55
C TRP A 143 -6.37 31.16 7.93
N ARG A 144 -7.43 31.93 8.22
CA ARG A 144 -8.17 31.85 9.50
C ARG A 144 -8.75 30.45 9.76
N CYS A 145 -9.26 29.78 8.72
CA CYS A 145 -9.88 28.46 8.87
C CYS A 145 -8.87 27.31 8.95
N THR A 146 -7.66 27.52 8.45
CA THR A 146 -6.60 26.49 8.39
C THR A 146 -5.56 26.62 9.49
N GLU A 147 -5.47 27.76 10.18
CA GLU A 147 -4.47 28.09 11.20
C GLU A 147 -4.34 27.06 12.33
N ASN A 148 -5.46 26.47 12.78
CA ASN A 148 -5.48 25.48 13.85
C ASN A 148 -5.40 24.02 13.36
N LYS A 149 -5.45 23.77 12.05
CA LYS A 149 -5.60 22.43 11.48
C LYS A 149 -4.40 21.98 10.64
N TYR A 150 -3.68 22.92 10.02
CA TYR A 150 -2.59 22.64 9.08
C TYR A 150 -1.45 23.64 9.23
N LEU A 151 -0.23 23.23 8.86
CA LEU A 151 0.91 24.15 8.80
C LEU A 151 0.77 25.10 7.60
N LYS A 152 1.22 26.35 7.73
CA LYS A 152 1.14 27.35 6.64
C LYS A 152 1.78 26.87 5.34
N ASN A 153 2.92 26.18 5.43
CA ASN A 153 3.60 25.62 4.26
C ASN A 153 2.80 24.49 3.57
N GLU A 154 2.01 23.72 4.32
CA GLU A 154 1.18 22.65 3.75
C GLU A 154 -0.02 23.23 2.99
N VAL A 155 -0.60 24.31 3.52
CA VAL A 155 -1.70 25.04 2.88
C VAL A 155 -1.22 25.73 1.61
N GLU A 156 -0.06 26.39 1.66
CA GLU A 156 0.53 27.03 0.48
C GLU A 156 0.88 26.00 -0.62
N ASP A 157 1.49 24.88 -0.25
CA ASP A 157 1.80 23.79 -1.18
C ASP A 157 0.51 23.16 -1.77
N ALA A 158 -0.56 23.05 -0.99
CA ALA A 158 -1.87 22.65 -1.50
C ALA A 158 -2.44 23.68 -2.50
N ILE A 159 -2.41 24.97 -2.16
CA ILE A 159 -2.87 26.07 -3.02
C ILE A 159 -2.19 26.05 -4.38
N SER A 160 -0.85 26.03 -4.39
CA SER A 160 -0.07 25.99 -5.63
C SER A 160 -0.27 24.70 -6.42
N SER A 161 -0.42 23.55 -5.74
CA SER A 161 -0.67 22.28 -6.41
C SER A 161 -1.99 22.28 -7.19
N PHE A 162 -3.07 22.76 -6.59
CA PHE A 162 -4.38 22.80 -7.26
C PHE A 162 -4.50 23.94 -8.28
N GLU A 163 -3.75 25.03 -8.10
CA GLU A 163 -3.59 26.08 -9.11
C GLU A 163 -2.95 25.53 -10.38
N SER A 164 -1.86 24.75 -10.26
CA SER A 164 -1.20 24.12 -11.41
C SER A 164 -2.05 23.10 -12.17
N ILE A 165 -3.11 22.56 -11.54
CA ILE A 165 -4.06 21.63 -12.14
C ILE A 165 -5.30 22.38 -12.68
N GLY A 166 -5.40 23.70 -12.46
CA GLY A 166 -6.48 24.54 -12.98
C GLY A 166 -7.77 24.49 -12.14
N ALA A 167 -7.73 23.99 -10.91
CA ALA A 167 -8.93 23.94 -10.06
C ALA A 167 -9.39 25.34 -9.58
N TRP A 168 -8.46 26.28 -9.47
CA TRP A 168 -8.71 27.68 -9.16
C TRP A 168 -7.62 28.59 -9.74
N ILE A 169 -7.91 29.89 -9.79
CA ILE A 169 -6.93 30.94 -10.06
C ILE A 169 -6.69 31.72 -8.77
N ARG A 170 -5.42 31.96 -8.46
CA ARG A 170 -5.01 32.82 -7.35
C ARG A 170 -4.77 34.25 -7.85
N THR A 171 -5.45 35.20 -7.22
CA THR A 171 -5.16 36.64 -7.30
C THR A 171 -4.49 37.07 -5.99
N ASN A 172 -3.89 38.26 -5.93
CA ASN A 172 -3.14 38.74 -4.75
C ASN A 172 -3.90 38.59 -3.42
N ASP A 173 -5.24 38.76 -3.42
CA ASP A 173 -6.06 38.69 -2.21
C ASP A 173 -7.14 37.59 -2.23
N GLU A 174 -7.40 36.92 -3.35
CA GLU A 174 -8.55 36.02 -3.52
C GLU A 174 -8.23 34.75 -4.35
N ILE A 175 -8.90 33.64 -4.02
CA ILE A 175 -8.89 32.39 -4.80
C ILE A 175 -10.24 32.29 -5.51
N ILE A 176 -10.23 32.14 -6.84
CA ILE A 176 -11.41 32.03 -7.69
C ILE A 176 -11.52 30.59 -8.22
N VAL A 177 -12.61 29.90 -7.89
CA VAL A 177 -12.86 28.51 -8.32
C VAL A 177 -13.68 28.51 -9.61
N PHE A 178 -13.24 27.72 -10.59
CA PHE A 178 -13.97 27.51 -11.83
C PHE A 178 -14.86 26.29 -11.70
N LYS A 179 -16.16 26.47 -11.90
CA LYS A 179 -17.09 25.36 -12.13
C LYS A 179 -17.02 25.07 -13.63
N GLU A 180 -16.20 24.12 -14.04
CA GLU A 180 -16.42 23.48 -15.34
C GLU A 180 -17.66 22.60 -15.19
N ASN A 181 -18.76 23.03 -15.81
CA ASN A 181 -19.87 22.14 -16.10
C ASN A 181 -19.34 21.09 -17.10
N PHE A 182 -18.93 19.93 -16.60
CA PHE A 182 -18.92 18.73 -17.42
C PHE A 182 -20.35 18.21 -17.44
N ASP A 183 -21.12 18.65 -18.42
CA ASP A 183 -22.26 17.89 -18.95
C ASP A 183 -21.75 16.64 -19.67
#